data_AF-A0A6P3BQ70-F1
#
_entry.id   AF-A0A6P3BQ70-F1
#
_cell.length_a   1.000
_cell.length_b   1.000
_cell.length_c   1.000
_cell.angle_alpha   90.00
_cell.angle_beta   90.00
_cell.angle_gamma   90.00
#
_symmetry.space_group_name_H-M   'P 1'
#
loop_
_entity.id
_entity.type
_entity.pdbx_description
1 polymer ?
#
loop_
_entity_poly.entity_id
_entity_poly.type
_entity_poly.pdbx_seq_one_letter_code
_entity_poly.pdbx_strand_id
1 'polypeptide(L)'
;MFKQNEVNERTVWSKILHHERDGDEGDIFAATWFASVCCVREVSGYAVWYQRRLKKNIGESGVSNGDYLLSFYATDARDDAIEFAVLAATKLAADHADPIQALDRLAAKAQRIESKNGTPF
;
A
#
# COMPACT_ATOMS: atom_id res chain seq x y z
N MET A 1 -1.31 -18.77 6.38
CA MET A 1 -0.49 -18.33 5.23
C MET A 1 -1.48 -17.88 4.16
N PHE A 2 -1.79 -16.59 4.10
CA PHE A 2 -2.73 -16.05 3.11
C PHE A 2 -2.06 -16.07 1.75
N LYS A 3 -2.70 -16.71 0.77
CA LYS A 3 -2.18 -16.74 -0.61
C LYS A 3 -2.47 -15.39 -1.25
N GLN A 4 -1.56 -14.88 -2.07
CA GLN A 4 -1.72 -13.60 -2.78
C GLN A 4 -3.06 -13.51 -3.56
N ASN A 5 -3.60 -14.65 -4.01
CA ASN A 5 -4.93 -14.74 -4.61
C ASN A 5 -6.08 -14.41 -3.65
N GLU A 6 -6.00 -14.81 -2.37
CA GLU A 6 -7.08 -14.56 -1.39
C GLU A 6 -7.16 -13.08 -1.02
N VAL A 7 -6.01 -12.40 -0.94
CA VAL A 7 -5.95 -10.95 -0.70
C VAL A 7 -6.50 -10.19 -1.91
N ASN A 8 -6.15 -10.62 -3.13
CA ASN A 8 -6.70 -10.04 -4.35
C ASN A 8 -8.22 -10.20 -4.44
N GLU A 9 -8.76 -11.38 -4.10
CA GLU A 9 -10.21 -11.65 -4.10
C GLU A 9 -10.98 -10.79 -3.08
N ARG A 10 -10.33 -10.42 -1.98
CA ARG A 10 -10.89 -9.56 -0.93
C ARG A 10 -10.62 -8.08 -1.14
N THR A 11 -9.78 -7.72 -2.11
CA THR A 11 -9.44 -6.34 -2.40
C THR A 11 -10.64 -5.67 -3.05
N VAL A 12 -11.27 -4.74 -2.32
CA VAL A 12 -12.43 -4.00 -2.82
C VAL A 12 -12.01 -2.80 -3.67
N TRP A 13 -10.80 -2.30 -3.45
CA TRP A 13 -10.22 -1.20 -4.22
C TRP A 13 -8.70 -1.19 -4.07
N SER A 14 -7.97 -0.87 -5.14
CA SER A 14 -6.53 -0.63 -5.05
C SER A 14 -6.05 0.35 -6.12
N LYS A 15 -4.92 0.99 -5.84
CA LYS A 15 -4.22 1.84 -6.79
C LYS A 15 -2.71 1.73 -6.59
N ILE A 16 -2.00 1.51 -7.69
CA ILE A 16 -0.55 1.61 -7.75
C ILE A 16 -0.21 3.07 -8.06
N LEU A 17 0.67 3.65 -7.26
CA LEU A 17 1.13 5.03 -7.39
C LEU A 17 2.42 5.12 -8.19
N HIS A 18 3.28 4.12 -8.05
CA HIS A 18 4.54 4.04 -8.73
C HIS A 18 4.92 2.58 -8.93
N HIS A 19 5.45 2.24 -10.10
CA HIS A 19 5.88 0.90 -10.45
C HIS A 19 7.16 1.00 -11.29
N GLU A 20 8.24 0.43 -10.79
CA GLU A 20 9.52 0.32 -11.49
C GLU A 20 9.93 -1.14 -11.56
N ARG A 21 10.40 -1.56 -12.73
CA ARG A 21 11.00 -2.87 -12.94
C ARG A 21 12.50 -2.70 -13.12
N ASP A 22 13.29 -3.50 -12.42
CA ASP A 22 14.76 -3.43 -12.52
C ASP A 22 15.29 -4.48 -13.50
N GLY A 23 15.53 -4.12 -14.76
CA GLY A 23 16.11 -5.02 -15.77
C GLY A 23 16.06 -4.47 -17.19
N ASP A 24 16.90 -5.00 -18.07
CA ASP A 24 16.77 -4.83 -19.52
C ASP A 24 15.43 -5.37 -20.00
N GLU A 25 14.85 -4.76 -21.04
CA GLU A 25 13.47 -4.89 -21.56
C GLU A 25 12.94 -6.32 -21.88
N GLY A 26 13.67 -7.39 -21.54
CA GLY A 26 13.28 -8.79 -21.78
C GLY A 26 13.23 -9.71 -20.56
N ASP A 27 13.67 -9.28 -19.37
CA ASP A 27 13.71 -10.19 -18.21
C ASP A 27 12.39 -10.20 -17.42
N ILE A 28 11.58 -11.24 -17.67
CA ILE A 28 10.31 -11.46 -16.96
C ILE A 28 10.50 -11.73 -15.47
N PHE A 29 11.71 -12.08 -15.02
CA PHE A 29 12.04 -12.37 -13.63
C PHE A 29 12.60 -11.18 -12.85
N ALA A 30 12.67 -10.00 -13.47
CA ALA A 30 13.15 -8.78 -12.83
C ALA A 30 12.38 -8.43 -11.54
N ALA A 31 13.11 -7.96 -10.52
CA ALA A 31 12.54 -7.48 -9.28
C ALA A 31 11.63 -6.27 -9.53
N THR A 32 10.44 -6.31 -8.93
CA THR A 32 9.43 -5.27 -9.07
C THR A 32 9.40 -4.39 -7.83
N TRP A 33 9.57 -3.08 -8.03
CA TRP A 33 9.47 -2.06 -7.01
C TRP A 33 8.16 -1.30 -7.20
N PHE A 34 7.41 -1.07 -6.13
CA PHE A 34 6.14 -0.38 -6.21
C PHE A 34 5.78 0.35 -4.91
N ALA A 35 4.89 1.32 -5.06
CA ALA A 35 4.10 1.89 -3.97
C ALA A 35 2.63 1.78 -4.35
N SER A 36 1.81 1.23 -3.45
CA SER A 36 0.37 1.06 -3.68
C SER A 36 -0.43 1.31 -2.41
N VAL A 37 -1.69 1.68 -2.61
CA VAL A 37 -2.71 1.71 -1.56
C VAL A 37 -3.80 0.73 -1.94
N CYS A 38 -4.25 -0.09 -1.00
CA CYS A 38 -5.38 -0.99 -1.20
C CYS A 38 -6.34 -0.96 -0.01
N CYS A 39 -7.61 -1.22 -0.30
CA CYS A 39 -8.66 -1.46 0.67
C CYS A 39 -9.06 -2.93 0.54
N VAL A 40 -8.88 -3.69 1.63
CA VAL A 40 -9.10 -5.14 1.68
C VAL A 40 -10.25 -5.41 2.65
N ARG A 41 -11.21 -6.23 2.21
CA ARG A 41 -12.29 -6.72 3.06
C ARG A 41 -11.77 -7.83 3.97
N GLU A 42 -11.87 -7.60 5.27
CA GLU A 42 -11.59 -8.58 6.32
C GLU A 42 -12.88 -9.12 6.93
N VAL A 43 -12.76 -10.22 7.67
CA VAL A 43 -13.91 -10.81 8.39
C VAL A 43 -14.49 -9.80 9.40
N SER A 44 -13.64 -8.99 10.01
CA SER A 44 -14.01 -8.01 11.03
C SER A 44 -14.27 -6.60 10.48
N GLY A 45 -14.12 -6.35 9.18
CA GLY A 45 -14.23 -4.98 8.64
C GLY A 45 -13.51 -4.75 7.32
N TYR A 46 -13.00 -3.53 7.14
CA TYR A 46 -12.21 -3.13 5.98
C TYR A 46 -10.88 -2.53 6.42
N ALA A 47 -9.78 -3.06 5.91
CA ALA A 47 -8.43 -2.60 6.21
C ALA A 47 -7.88 -1.80 5.02
N VAL A 48 -7.35 -0.61 5.28
CA VAL A 48 -6.67 0.20 4.26
C VAL A 48 -5.16 0.11 4.48
N TRP A 49 -4.47 -0.44 3.49
CA TRP A 49 -3.04 -0.69 3.53
C TRP A 49 -2.29 0.23 2.59
N TYR A 50 -1.11 0.64 3.02
CA TYR A 50 -0.07 1.21 2.18
C TYR A 50 1.09 0.23 2.06
N GLN A 51 1.36 -0.22 0.84
CA GLN A 51 2.43 -1.16 0.55
C GLN A 51 3.58 -0.39 -0.10
N ARG A 52 4.73 -0.40 0.55
CA ARG A 52 5.94 0.31 0.13
C ARG A 52 7.06 -0.66 -0.18
N ARG A 53 7.44 -0.75 -1.45
CA ARG A 53 8.52 -1.58 -1.97
C ARG A 53 9.35 -0.76 -2.95
N LEU A 54 10.04 0.28 -2.50
CA LEU A 54 10.79 1.19 -3.38
C LEU A 54 12.26 0.77 -3.48
N LYS A 55 12.86 0.93 -4.68
CA LYS A 55 14.28 0.59 -4.96
C LYS A 55 15.24 1.43 -4.12
N LYS A 56 14.91 2.70 -3.92
CA LYS A 56 15.62 3.64 -3.07
C LYS A 56 14.73 4.01 -1.90
N ASN A 57 15.33 4.32 -0.75
CA ASN A 57 14.61 4.96 0.34
C ASN A 57 14.36 6.44 -0.02
N ILE A 58 13.38 6.66 -0.89
CA ILE A 58 12.81 7.99 -1.15
C ILE A 58 11.63 8.16 -0.19
N GLY A 59 11.64 9.17 0.69
CA GLY A 59 10.63 9.24 1.74
C GLY A 59 11.03 9.98 3.00
N GLU A 60 10.13 10.00 3.97
CA GLU A 60 10.40 10.53 5.31
C GLU A 60 11.40 9.65 6.07
N SER A 61 12.25 10.27 6.90
CA SER A 61 13.23 9.56 7.72
C SER A 61 12.51 8.65 8.72
N GLY A 62 12.78 7.35 8.66
CA GLY A 62 12.20 6.35 9.56
C GLY A 62 11.12 5.46 8.94
N VAL A 63 10.68 5.74 7.71
CA VAL A 63 9.76 4.87 6.97
C VAL A 63 10.54 4.00 5.99
N SER A 64 10.44 2.68 6.14
CA SER A 64 11.13 1.71 5.29
C SER A 64 10.17 0.89 4.46
N ASN A 65 10.68 0.05 3.57
CA ASN A 65 9.82 -0.88 2.82
C ASN A 65 9.07 -1.82 3.77
N GLY A 66 7.78 -2.01 3.51
CA GLY A 66 6.85 -2.69 4.41
C GLY A 66 5.40 -2.47 4.00
N ASP A 67 4.51 -3.17 4.68
CA ASP A 67 3.07 -2.99 4.55
C ASP A 67 2.58 -2.27 5.81
N TYR A 68 1.85 -1.18 5.63
CA TYR A 68 1.44 -0.28 6.71
C TYR A 68 -0.08 -0.22 6.77
N LEU A 69 -0.66 -0.56 7.92
CA LEU A 69 -2.09 -0.42 8.16
C LEU A 69 -2.39 1.05 8.43
N LEU A 70 -2.90 1.76 7.42
CA LEU A 70 -3.22 3.18 7.54
C LEU A 70 -4.46 3.39 8.41
N SER A 71 -5.48 2.57 8.22
CA SER A 71 -6.75 2.67 8.94
C SER A 71 -7.53 1.35 8.86
N PHE A 72 -8.42 1.14 9.84
CA PHE A 72 -9.33 0.01 9.90
C PHE A 72 -10.75 0.50 10.17
N TYR A 73 -11.71 0.00 9.39
CA TYR A 73 -13.11 0.39 9.42
C TYR A 73 -13.99 -0.81 9.78
N ALA A 74 -15.10 -0.56 10.45
CA ALA A 74 -16.08 -1.60 10.79
C ALA A 74 -16.76 -2.17 9.52
N THR A 75 -17.44 -3.31 9.67
CA THR A 75 -18.06 -4.07 8.55
C THR A 75 -19.15 -3.32 7.78
N ASP A 76 -19.76 -2.31 8.39
CA ASP A 76 -20.78 -1.44 7.81
C ASP A 76 -20.21 -0.17 7.17
N ALA A 77 -18.97 0.20 7.50
CA ALA A 77 -18.29 1.41 7.01
C ALA A 77 -17.48 1.17 5.73
N ARG A 78 -18.06 0.44 4.75
CA ARG A 78 -17.40 0.09 3.49
C ARG A 78 -17.00 1.33 2.69
N ASP A 79 -17.94 2.24 2.50
CA ASP A 79 -17.76 3.38 1.60
C ASP A 79 -16.77 4.38 2.21
N ASP A 80 -16.79 4.57 3.54
CA ASP A 80 -15.80 5.36 4.28
C ASP A 80 -14.37 4.79 4.11
N ALA A 81 -14.23 3.46 4.15
CA ALA A 81 -12.94 2.81 3.94
C ALA A 81 -12.41 3.01 2.51
N ILE A 82 -13.29 2.89 1.51
CA ILE A 82 -12.95 3.13 0.11
C ILE A 82 -12.64 4.60 -0.12
N GLU A 83 -13.44 5.53 0.43
CA GLU A 83 -13.20 6.96 0.34
C GLU A 83 -11.83 7.30 0.92
N PHE A 84 -11.51 6.84 2.13
CA PHE A 84 -10.19 7.06 2.72
C PHE A 84 -9.07 6.52 1.82
N ALA A 85 -9.19 5.29 1.30
CA ALA A 85 -8.19 4.71 0.41
C ALA A 85 -7.99 5.53 -0.88
N VAL A 86 -9.09 5.99 -1.49
CA VAL A 86 -9.05 6.86 -2.67
C VAL A 86 -8.38 8.18 -2.33
N LEU A 87 -8.77 8.83 -1.23
CA LEU A 87 -8.22 10.12 -0.81
C LEU A 87 -6.72 10.01 -0.47
N ALA A 88 -6.32 8.94 0.22
CA ALA A 88 -4.93 8.64 0.52
C ALA A 88 -4.07 8.51 -0.75
N ALA A 89 -4.62 7.90 -1.79
CA ALA A 89 -3.94 7.67 -3.06
C ALA A 89 -4.09 8.82 -4.09
N THR A 90 -4.90 9.85 -3.82
CA THR A 90 -5.23 10.91 -4.80
C THR A 90 -5.07 12.33 -4.27
N LYS A 91 -5.62 12.67 -3.09
CA LYS A 91 -5.59 14.06 -2.57
C LYS A 91 -4.30 14.38 -1.81
N LEU A 92 -3.72 13.41 -1.11
CA LEU A 92 -2.39 13.55 -0.50
C LEU A 92 -1.27 13.76 -1.54
N ALA A 93 -1.54 13.50 -2.83
CA ALA A 93 -0.67 13.78 -3.95
C ALA A 93 -0.66 15.25 -4.41
N ALA A 94 -1.67 16.06 -4.03
CA ALA A 94 -1.85 17.41 -4.57
C ALA A 94 -1.15 18.51 -3.74
N ASP A 95 -1.01 18.31 -2.42
CA ASP A 95 -0.44 19.30 -1.48
C ASP A 95 1.03 19.04 -1.09
N HIS A 96 1.61 17.95 -1.59
CA HIS A 96 2.98 17.54 -1.30
C HIS A 96 3.69 17.17 -2.59
N ALA A 97 4.96 17.56 -2.72
CA ALA A 97 5.75 17.41 -3.94
C ALA A 97 5.93 15.95 -4.42
N ASP A 98 5.51 14.96 -3.63
CA ASP A 98 5.50 13.54 -4.00
C ASP A 98 4.38 12.78 -3.23
N PRO A 99 3.44 12.08 -3.91
CA PRO A 99 2.42 11.25 -3.26
C PRO A 99 2.98 10.19 -2.32
N ILE A 100 4.18 9.67 -2.60
CA ILE A 100 4.85 8.67 -1.76
C ILE A 100 5.25 9.29 -0.42
N GLN A 101 5.78 10.52 -0.41
CA GLN A 101 6.18 11.19 0.84
C GLN A 101 4.98 11.49 1.73
N ALA A 102 3.84 11.82 1.13
CA ALA A 102 2.61 12.07 1.86
C ALA A 102 2.09 10.80 2.55
N LEU A 103 2.19 9.65 1.87
CA LEU A 103 1.86 8.35 2.45
C LEU A 103 2.88 7.90 3.49
N ASP A 104 4.16 8.19 3.30
CA ASP A 104 5.19 7.94 4.30
C ASP A 104 4.87 8.68 5.62
N ARG A 105 4.35 9.93 5.56
CA ARG A 105 3.90 10.64 6.78
C ARG A 105 2.75 9.97 7.50
N LEU A 106 1.81 9.38 6.77
CA LEU A 106 0.75 8.58 7.37
C LEU A 106 1.32 7.27 7.95
N ALA A 107 2.22 6.64 7.20
CA ALA A 107 2.88 5.40 7.56
C ALA A 107 3.76 5.53 8.82
N ALA A 108 4.35 6.71 9.05
CA ALA A 108 5.16 7.02 10.23
C ALA A 108 4.37 6.86 11.55
N LYS A 109 3.04 7.02 11.51
CA LYS A 109 2.13 6.83 12.65
C LYS A 109 1.36 5.50 12.59
N ALA A 110 1.50 4.77 11.50
CA ALA A 110 0.76 3.54 11.23
C ALA A 110 1.41 2.32 11.88
N GLN A 111 0.64 1.23 11.95
CA GLN A 111 1.20 -0.07 12.33
C GLN A 111 1.86 -0.70 11.10
N ARG A 112 3.19 -0.87 11.17
CA ARG A 112 3.96 -1.58 10.16
C ARG A 112 3.95 -3.07 10.43
N ILE A 113 3.70 -3.86 9.41
CA ILE A 113 3.92 -5.30 9.43
C ILE A 113 5.15 -5.62 8.59
N GLU A 114 6.12 -6.29 9.19
CA GLU A 114 7.24 -6.86 8.47
C GLU A 114 6.78 -8.11 7.73
N SER A 115 6.57 -8.00 6.41
CA SER A 115 6.39 -9.18 5.59
C SER A 115 7.71 -9.96 5.53
N LYS A 116 7.77 -11.08 6.25
CA LYS A 116 8.98 -11.93 6.34
C LYS A 116 9.34 -12.62 5.02
N ASN A 117 8.44 -12.66 4.03
CA ASN A 117 8.62 -13.45 2.80
C ASN A 117 8.19 -12.71 1.52
N GLY A 118 8.05 -11.38 1.54
CA GLY A 118 7.63 -10.60 0.37
C GLY A 118 6.18 -10.83 -0.06
N THR A 119 5.41 -11.65 0.66
CA THR A 119 3.98 -11.79 0.48
C THR A 119 3.29 -10.55 1.06
N PRO A 120 2.55 -9.77 0.24
CA PRO A 120 1.76 -8.67 0.78
C PRO A 120 0.68 -9.19 1.75
N PHE A 121 0.37 -8.36 2.76
CA PHE A 121 -0.90 -8.41 3.48
C PHE A 121 -1.96 -7.62 2.71
#